data_AF-A0A9R0QT47-F1
#
_entry.id   AF-A0A9R0QT47-F1
#
_cell.length_a   1.000
_cell.length_b   1.000
_cell.length_c   1.000
_cell.angle_alpha   90.00
_cell.angle_beta   90.00
_cell.angle_gamma   90.00
#
_symmetry.space_group_name_H-M   'P 1'
#
loop_
_entity.id
_entity.type
_entity.pdbx_description
1 polymer ?
#
loop_
_entity_poly.entity_id
_entity_poly.type
_entity_poly.pdbx_seq_one_letter_code
_entity_poly.pdbx_strand_id
1 'polypeptide(L)'
;MSLDRSFSTSAALSRLLARCPALGADPCLLALASAPAAPTWDDVAAALAEPLFHPRYTVPIIGCFRPLAPALVDHASELLRTAAPALLVDSASSQEEEVGEGDTRVVEFYLSRGRGLRLHELACLALSRALDLAPHLIR
;
A
#
# COMPACT_ATOMS: atom_id res chain seq x y z
N MET A 1 -7.28 14.18 17.15
CA MET A 1 -6.77 13.03 17.92
C MET A 1 -7.91 12.53 18.78
N SER A 2 -8.10 11.20 18.89
CA SER A 2 -9.14 10.63 19.75
C SER A 2 -8.79 10.86 21.22
N LEU A 3 -9.80 11.23 22.03
CA LEU A 3 -9.65 11.65 23.43
C LEU A 3 -9.16 10.54 24.38
N ASP A 4 -9.22 9.29 23.92
CA ASP A 4 -8.87 8.05 24.63
C ASP A 4 -7.48 7.49 24.25
N ARG A 5 -6.72 8.17 23.38
CA ARG A 5 -5.44 7.69 22.81
C ARG A 5 -5.53 6.35 22.07
N SER A 6 -6.73 5.84 21.80
CA SER A 6 -6.90 4.61 21.02
C SER A 6 -6.66 4.89 19.52
N PHE A 7 -6.15 3.89 18.82
CA PHE A 7 -5.99 3.97 17.37
C PHE A 7 -7.35 3.74 16.69
N SER A 8 -7.74 4.67 15.81
CA SER A 8 -8.97 4.57 15.01
C SER A 8 -8.64 4.41 13.54
N THR A 9 -9.08 3.30 12.93
CA THR A 9 -8.92 3.01 11.50
C THR A 9 -9.67 4.03 10.64
N SER A 10 -10.91 4.40 10.98
CA SER A 10 -11.68 5.43 10.26
C SER A 10 -10.97 6.78 10.26
N ALA A 11 -10.46 7.22 11.42
CA ALA A 11 -9.72 8.48 11.52
C ALA A 11 -8.40 8.43 10.74
N ALA A 12 -7.69 7.29 10.77
CA ALA A 12 -6.48 7.09 10.00
C ALA A 12 -6.74 7.12 8.48
N LEU A 13 -7.81 6.47 8.01
CA LEU A 13 -8.21 6.44 6.61
C LEU A 13 -8.64 7.83 6.11
N SER A 14 -9.42 8.56 6.92
CA SER A 14 -9.79 9.95 6.61
C SER A 14 -8.55 10.84 6.47
N ARG A 15 -7.54 10.69 7.34
CA ARG A 15 -6.27 11.41 7.22
C ARG A 15 -5.48 11.00 5.99
N LEU A 16 -5.46 9.72 5.63
CA LEU A 16 -4.79 9.25 4.43
C LEU A 16 -5.42 9.89 3.18
N LEU A 17 -6.74 9.83 3.05
CA LEU A 17 -7.45 10.41 1.90
C LEU A 17 -7.32 11.93 1.84
N ALA A 18 -7.31 12.62 2.98
CA ALA A 18 -7.04 14.07 3.01
C ALA A 18 -5.62 14.43 2.53
N ARG A 19 -4.63 13.55 2.77
CA ARG A 19 -3.23 13.75 2.35
C ARG A 19 -2.98 13.27 0.91
N CYS A 20 -3.72 12.28 0.47
CA CYS A 20 -3.55 11.59 -0.80
C CYS A 20 -4.92 11.47 -1.50
N PRO A 21 -5.48 12.58 -2.01
CA PRO A 21 -6.86 12.62 -2.50
C PRO A 21 -7.11 11.68 -3.69
N ALA A 22 -6.10 11.41 -4.52
CA ALA A 22 -6.22 10.49 -5.64
C ALA A 22 -6.52 9.04 -5.23
N LEU A 23 -6.13 8.62 -4.00
CA LEU A 23 -6.55 7.31 -3.45
C LEU A 23 -8.06 7.21 -3.28
N GLY A 24 -8.78 8.34 -3.20
CA GLY A 24 -10.24 8.37 -3.16
C GLY A 24 -10.91 7.94 -4.47
N ALA A 25 -10.16 7.78 -5.56
CA ALA A 25 -10.67 7.17 -6.79
C ALA A 25 -10.83 5.65 -6.68
N ASP A 26 -10.15 5.02 -5.73
CA ASP A 26 -10.27 3.59 -5.48
C ASP A 26 -11.60 3.28 -4.77
N PRO A 27 -12.50 2.48 -5.39
CA PRO A 27 -13.81 2.21 -4.82
C PRO A 27 -13.75 1.41 -3.52
N CYS A 28 -12.73 0.58 -3.31
CA CYS A 28 -12.54 -0.17 -2.07
C CYS A 28 -12.17 0.77 -0.92
N LEU A 29 -11.18 1.66 -1.15
CA LEU A 29 -10.78 2.65 -0.15
C LEU A 29 -11.90 3.64 0.18
N LEU A 30 -12.66 4.06 -0.83
CA LEU A 30 -13.81 4.94 -0.64
C LEU A 30 -14.93 4.26 0.15
N ALA A 31 -15.20 2.98 -0.11
CA ALA A 31 -16.17 2.19 0.65
C ALA A 31 -15.75 2.03 2.12
N LEU A 32 -14.48 1.71 2.39
CA LEU A 32 -13.96 1.61 3.75
C LEU A 32 -14.03 2.95 4.50
N ALA A 33 -13.79 4.06 3.81
CA ALA A 33 -13.85 5.40 4.40
C ALA A 33 -15.28 5.85 4.71
N SER A 34 -16.25 5.36 3.93
CA SER A 34 -17.67 5.72 4.05
C SER A 34 -18.46 4.72 4.90
N ALA A 35 -17.82 3.66 5.41
CA ALA A 35 -18.48 2.62 6.16
C ALA A 35 -19.09 3.17 7.47
N PRO A 36 -20.32 2.76 7.83
CA PRO A 36 -20.98 3.22 9.05
C PRO A 36 -20.31 2.72 10.33
N ALA A 37 -19.60 1.59 10.25
CA ALA A 37 -18.76 1.05 11.30
C ALA A 37 -17.29 1.25 10.94
N ALA A 38 -16.43 1.32 11.96
CA ALA A 38 -14.99 1.41 11.73
C ALA A 38 -14.48 0.15 11.02
N PRO A 39 -13.74 0.28 9.90
CA PRO A 39 -13.21 -0.87 9.19
C PRO A 39 -12.23 -1.61 10.08
N THR A 40 -12.17 -2.93 9.93
CA THR A 40 -11.23 -3.74 10.71
C THR A 40 -9.80 -3.48 10.26
N TRP A 41 -8.83 -3.87 11.08
CA TRP A 41 -7.42 -3.74 10.73
C TRP A 41 -7.08 -4.56 9.49
N ASP A 42 -7.69 -5.74 9.36
CA ASP A 42 -7.46 -6.65 8.24
C ASP A 42 -8.05 -6.10 6.92
N ASP A 43 -9.28 -5.57 6.95
CA ASP A 43 -9.89 -4.95 5.77
C ASP A 43 -9.04 -3.79 5.23
N VAL A 44 -8.52 -2.95 6.14
CA VAL A 44 -7.63 -1.85 5.79
C VAL A 44 -6.30 -2.35 5.25
N ALA A 45 -5.71 -3.37 5.88
CA ALA A 45 -4.44 -3.92 5.46
C ALA A 45 -4.53 -4.55 4.07
N ALA A 46 -5.59 -5.33 3.80
CA ALA A 46 -5.87 -5.91 2.50
C ALA A 46 -6.07 -4.84 1.42
N ALA A 47 -6.85 -3.79 1.70
CA ALA A 47 -7.12 -2.73 0.73
C ALA A 47 -5.91 -1.84 0.43
N LEU A 48 -4.95 -1.73 1.36
CA LEU A 48 -3.74 -0.92 1.20
C LEU A 48 -2.49 -1.73 0.80
N ALA A 49 -2.60 -3.06 0.68
CA ALA A 49 -1.48 -3.95 0.37
C ALA A 49 -0.80 -3.57 -0.96
N GLU A 50 -1.59 -3.35 -2.00
CA GLU A 50 -1.10 -3.00 -3.34
C GLU A 50 -0.71 -1.51 -3.45
N PRO A 51 -1.51 -0.55 -2.95
CA PRO A 51 -1.12 0.86 -2.86
C PRO A 51 0.19 1.11 -2.10
N LEU A 52 0.57 0.23 -1.17
CA LEU A 52 1.81 0.36 -0.40
C LEU A 52 3.05 0.42 -1.30
N PHE A 53 3.01 -0.25 -2.45
CA PHE A 53 4.10 -0.29 -3.42
C PHE A 53 4.19 0.98 -4.29
N HIS A 54 3.19 1.85 -4.27
CA HIS A 54 3.26 3.09 -5.02
C HIS A 54 4.32 4.01 -4.41
N PRO A 55 5.30 4.52 -5.20
CA PRO A 55 6.34 5.43 -4.72
C PRO A 55 5.88 6.63 -3.89
N ARG A 56 4.64 7.09 -4.10
CA ARG A 56 4.04 8.25 -3.43
C ARG A 56 3.30 7.89 -2.15
N TYR A 57 2.87 6.63 -1.99
CA TYR A 57 1.90 6.26 -0.96
C TYR A 57 2.47 5.47 0.22
N THR A 58 3.64 4.84 0.09
CA THR A 58 4.24 4.11 1.22
C THR A 58 4.35 4.95 2.49
N VAL A 59 4.95 6.14 2.39
CA VAL A 59 5.18 7.05 3.54
C VAL A 59 3.87 7.52 4.17
N PRO A 60 2.89 8.06 3.42
CA PRO A 60 1.62 8.47 4.02
C PRO A 60 0.79 7.30 4.55
N ILE A 61 0.82 6.12 3.91
CA ILE A 61 0.15 4.91 4.41
C ILE A 61 0.74 4.50 5.76
N ILE A 62 2.04 4.19 5.82
CA ILE A 62 2.68 3.75 7.07
C ILE A 62 2.60 4.83 8.14
N GLY A 63 2.70 6.10 7.77
CA GLY A 63 2.56 7.21 8.71
C GLY A 63 1.15 7.31 9.33
N CYS A 64 0.09 7.08 8.56
CA CYS A 64 -1.28 7.12 9.07
C CYS A 64 -1.67 5.87 9.86
N PHE A 65 -1.08 4.72 9.51
CA PHE A 65 -1.41 3.39 10.01
C PHE A 65 -0.25 2.72 10.75
N ARG A 66 0.61 3.50 11.41
CA ARG A 66 1.82 2.98 12.08
C ARG A 66 1.57 1.78 13.01
N PRO A 67 0.49 1.73 13.82
CA PRO A 67 0.18 0.55 14.65
C PRO A 67 -0.21 -0.71 13.85
N LEU A 68 -0.62 -0.56 12.59
CA LEU A 68 -0.99 -1.63 11.66
C LEU A 68 0.16 -1.99 10.70
N ALA A 69 1.34 -1.37 10.84
CA ALA A 69 2.46 -1.59 9.93
C ALA A 69 2.80 -3.08 9.73
N PRO A 70 2.80 -3.96 10.76
CA PRO A 70 3.03 -5.39 10.56
C PRO A 70 2.02 -6.02 9.60
N ALA A 71 0.72 -5.84 9.85
CA ALA A 71 -0.34 -6.38 9.00
C ALA A 71 -0.26 -5.84 7.56
N LEU A 72 0.03 -4.56 7.38
CA LEU A 72 0.21 -3.97 6.05
C LEU A 72 1.37 -4.61 5.28
N VAL A 73 2.51 -4.81 5.94
CA VAL A 73 3.69 -5.43 5.34
C VAL A 73 3.45 -6.91 5.06
N ASP A 74 2.74 -7.62 5.94
CA ASP A 74 2.40 -9.04 5.77
C ASP A 74 1.51 -9.24 4.53
N HIS A 75 0.42 -8.48 4.41
CA HIS A 75 -0.47 -8.54 3.25
C HIS A 75 0.24 -8.15 1.95
N ALA A 76 1.06 -7.09 1.98
CA ALA A 76 1.85 -6.69 0.82
C ALA A 76 2.87 -7.78 0.41
N SER A 77 3.50 -8.42 1.40
CA SER A 77 4.48 -9.50 1.15
C SER A 77 3.81 -10.76 0.59
N GLU A 78 2.59 -11.10 1.02
CA GLU A 78 1.80 -12.19 0.47
C GLU A 78 1.48 -11.96 -1.01
N LEU A 79 1.11 -10.73 -1.36
CA LEU A 79 0.84 -10.34 -2.75
C LEU A 79 2.06 -10.55 -3.64
N LEU A 80 3.25 -10.11 -3.18
CA LEU A 80 4.51 -10.33 -3.91
C LEU A 80 4.91 -11.80 -3.99
N ARG A 81 4.66 -12.58 -2.94
CA ARG A 81 4.97 -14.03 -2.94
C ARG A 81 4.16 -14.75 -4.00
N THR A 82 2.90 -14.39 -4.15
CA THR A 82 2.02 -14.91 -5.21
C THR A 82 2.53 -14.52 -6.61
N ALA A 83 3.16 -13.34 -6.74
CA ALA A 83 3.74 -12.83 -7.98
C ALA A 83 5.22 -13.24 -8.22
N ALA A 84 5.85 -13.98 -7.31
CA ALA A 84 7.31 -14.08 -7.22
C ALA A 84 8.04 -14.46 -8.53
N PRO A 85 7.58 -15.43 -9.35
CA PRO A 85 8.27 -15.77 -10.60
C PRO A 85 8.33 -14.60 -11.59
N ALA A 86 7.31 -13.75 -11.58
CA ALA A 86 7.19 -12.62 -12.49
C ALA A 86 8.01 -11.39 -12.05
N LEU A 87 8.59 -11.39 -10.85
CA LEU A 87 9.41 -10.28 -10.31
C LEU A 87 10.88 -10.36 -10.72
N LEU A 88 11.32 -11.50 -11.25
CA LEU A 88 12.75 -11.78 -11.47
C LEU A 88 13.30 -11.26 -12.79
N VAL A 89 12.43 -10.89 -13.73
CA VAL A 89 12.84 -10.53 -15.09
C VAL A 89 11.82 -9.59 -15.70
N ASP A 90 12.30 -8.65 -16.51
CA ASP A 90 11.46 -7.85 -17.39
C ASP A 90 11.28 -8.53 -18.74
N SER A 91 10.11 -8.35 -19.34
CA SER A 91 9.85 -8.77 -20.71
C SER A 91 10.69 -7.95 -21.69
N ALA A 92 11.12 -8.57 -22.79
CA ALA A 92 11.83 -7.87 -23.87
C ALA A 92 10.97 -6.80 -24.56
N SER A 93 9.64 -6.86 -24.39
CA SER A 93 8.66 -5.92 -24.90
C SER A 93 8.07 -5.02 -23.80
N SER A 94 8.83 -4.78 -22.73
CA SER A 94 8.35 -3.98 -21.60
C SER A 94 8.03 -2.54 -22.02
N GLN A 95 7.03 -1.97 -21.37
CA GLN A 95 6.60 -0.59 -21.62
C GLN A 95 7.06 0.28 -20.45
N GLU A 96 7.87 1.31 -20.70
CA GLU A 96 8.46 2.20 -19.68
C GLU A 96 7.45 3.16 -18.99
N GLU A 97 6.18 2.80 -18.95
CA GLU A 97 5.15 3.55 -18.23
C GLU A 97 5.28 3.31 -16.72
N GLU A 98 5.11 4.36 -15.92
CA GLU A 98 5.08 4.30 -14.46
C GLU A 98 3.65 4.57 -13.98
N VAL A 99 3.33 4.07 -12.77
CA VAL A 99 2.03 4.34 -12.15
C VAL A 99 1.78 5.84 -12.00
N GLY A 100 0.61 6.28 -12.46
CA GLY A 100 0.07 7.59 -12.22
C GLY A 100 -0.49 7.72 -10.81
N GLU A 101 -0.81 8.95 -10.39
CA GLU A 101 -1.27 9.21 -9.03
C GLU A 101 -2.56 8.45 -8.65
N GLY A 102 -3.44 8.18 -9.61
CA GLY A 102 -4.69 7.43 -9.36
C GLY A 102 -4.51 5.91 -9.29
N ASP A 103 -3.34 5.37 -9.63
CA ASP A 103 -3.16 3.93 -9.79
C ASP A 103 -2.89 3.25 -8.45
N THR A 104 -3.91 2.58 -7.93
CA THR A 104 -3.82 1.78 -6.69
C THR A 104 -3.41 0.33 -6.95
N ARG A 105 -3.63 -0.17 -8.16
CA ARG A 105 -3.32 -1.54 -8.58
C ARG A 105 -1.90 -1.70 -9.10
N VAL A 106 -0.93 -1.37 -8.26
CA VAL A 106 0.49 -1.27 -8.61
C VAL A 106 1.06 -2.59 -9.12
N VAL A 107 0.72 -3.73 -8.49
CA VAL A 107 1.25 -5.04 -8.89
C VAL A 107 0.67 -5.41 -10.25
N GLU A 108 -0.64 -5.32 -10.43
CA GLU A 108 -1.31 -5.54 -11.73
C GLU A 108 -0.71 -4.65 -12.83
N PHE A 109 -0.49 -3.36 -12.54
CA PHE A 109 0.05 -2.39 -13.49
C PHE A 109 1.43 -2.78 -14.05
N TYR A 110 2.38 -3.13 -13.19
CA TYR A 110 3.74 -3.45 -13.62
C TYR A 110 3.83 -4.85 -14.23
N LEU A 111 3.12 -5.85 -13.67
CA LEU A 111 3.13 -7.21 -14.22
C LEU A 111 2.49 -7.27 -15.62
N SER A 112 1.37 -6.56 -15.84
CA SER A 112 0.73 -6.50 -17.17
C SER A 112 1.61 -5.85 -18.24
N ARG A 113 2.60 -5.05 -17.84
CA ARG A 113 3.61 -4.42 -18.72
C ARG A 113 4.92 -5.20 -18.79
N GLY A 114 4.97 -6.39 -18.17
CA GLY A 114 6.17 -7.22 -18.10
C GLY A 114 7.34 -6.51 -17.43
N ARG A 115 7.07 -5.74 -16.37
CA ARG A 115 8.04 -4.94 -15.61
C ARG A 115 8.26 -5.49 -14.19
N GLY A 116 8.59 -6.77 -14.12
CA GLY A 116 8.84 -7.50 -12.88
C GLY A 116 9.95 -6.91 -12.02
N LEU A 117 11.10 -6.60 -12.63
CA LEU A 117 12.27 -6.04 -11.95
C LEU A 117 11.94 -4.66 -11.39
N ARG A 118 11.22 -3.84 -12.15
CA ARG A 118 10.75 -2.55 -11.64
C ARG A 118 9.88 -2.72 -10.40
N LEU A 119 8.91 -3.63 -10.44
CA LEU A 119 8.06 -3.89 -9.29
C LEU A 119 8.87 -4.38 -8.08
N HIS A 120 9.89 -5.20 -8.31
CA HIS A 120 10.83 -5.62 -7.25
C HIS A 120 11.57 -4.43 -6.62
N GLU A 121 12.09 -3.49 -7.42
CA GLU A 121 12.72 -2.27 -6.91
C GLU A 121 11.76 -1.43 -6.06
N LEU A 122 10.51 -1.28 -6.52
CA LEU A 122 9.48 -0.54 -5.79
C LEU A 122 9.10 -1.22 -4.48
N ALA A 123 9.01 -2.55 -4.47
CA ALA A 123 8.81 -3.33 -3.26
C ALA A 123 9.94 -3.12 -2.26
N CYS A 124 11.20 -3.21 -2.69
CA CYS A 124 12.37 -2.96 -1.85
C CYS A 124 12.36 -1.53 -1.26
N LEU A 125 12.01 -0.54 -2.09
CA LEU A 125 11.88 0.86 -1.66
C LEU A 125 10.76 1.03 -0.63
N ALA A 126 9.59 0.45 -0.89
CA ALA A 126 8.44 0.52 -0.01
C ALA A 126 8.74 -0.12 1.36
N LEU A 127 9.30 -1.33 1.37
CA LEU A 127 9.66 -2.03 2.60
C LEU A 127 10.76 -1.29 3.38
N SER A 128 11.76 -0.74 2.70
CA SER A 128 12.80 0.07 3.35
C SER A 128 12.23 1.32 4.03
N ARG A 129 11.28 2.02 3.38
CA ARG A 129 10.58 3.16 3.97
C ARG A 129 9.64 2.77 5.11
N ALA A 130 8.99 1.61 5.00
CA ALA A 130 8.16 1.08 6.07
C ALA A 130 9.01 0.79 7.31
N LEU A 131 10.19 0.18 7.15
CA LEU A 131 11.14 -0.07 8.23
C LEU A 131 11.64 1.21 8.91
N ASP A 132 11.97 2.24 8.12
CA ASP A 132 12.40 3.55 8.65
C ASP A 132 11.31 4.19 9.54
N LEU A 133 10.06 4.15 9.08
CA LEU A 133 8.92 4.72 9.81
C LEU A 133 8.43 3.82 10.96
N ALA A 134 8.59 2.51 10.85
CA ALA A 134 8.16 1.50 11.82
C ALA A 134 9.31 0.53 12.17
N PRO A 135 10.33 0.98 12.93
CA PRO A 135 11.49 0.12 13.26
C PRO A 135 11.17 -1.11 14.11
N HIS A 136 9.95 -1.24 14.61
CA HIS A 136 9.48 -2.41 15.36
C HIS A 136 9.14 -3.61 14.48
N LEU A 137 9.13 -3.45 13.15
CA LEU A 137 8.92 -4.53 12.18
C LEU A 137 10.05 -5.59 12.16
N ILE A 138 11.22 -5.25 12.70
CA ILE A 138 12.42 -6.12 12.75
C ILE A 138 12.85 -6.44 14.18
N ARG A 139 11.97 -6.26 15.17
CA ARG A 139 12.27 -6.47 16.58
C ARG A 139 11.53 -7.66 17.17
#